data_AF-A0A920DP52-F1
#
_entry.id   AF-A0A920DP52-F1
#
_cell.length_a   1.000
_cell.length_b   1.000
_cell.length_c   1.000
_cell.angle_alpha   90.00
_cell.angle_beta   90.00
_cell.angle_gamma   90.00
#
_symmetry.space_group_name_H-M   'P 1'
#
loop_
_entity.id
_entity.type
_entity.pdbx_description
1 polymer ?
#
loop_
_entity_poly.entity_id
_entity_poly.type
_entity_poly.pdbx_seq_one_letter_code
_entity_poly.pdbx_strand_id
1 'polypeptide(L)'
;MWERLYRRFSRLWILKSVKNPKKEWFKEIPQYFEKRENLEHVILFTDARHPMRDQDVGMAEMLFDLNIPFKIVLTKSDKLKDKDKQQLVKSFEEIYPEFMLFSIDDKESIASLGKFINGLLSN
;
A
#
# COMPACT_ATOMS: atom_id res chain seq x y z
N MET A 1 -2.79 -8.16 19.82
CA MET A 1 -1.71 -9.18 19.92
C MET A 1 -0.71 -9.05 18.77
N TRP A 2 -1.16 -8.77 17.54
CA TRP A 2 -0.32 -8.50 16.36
C TRP A 2 0.56 -7.24 16.45
N GLU A 3 0.07 -6.14 17.06
CA GLU A 3 0.87 -4.90 17.23
C GLU A 3 2.21 -5.09 17.97
N ARG A 4 2.28 -6.03 18.93
CA ARG A 4 3.49 -6.28 19.72
C ARG A 4 4.54 -7.09 18.98
N LEU A 5 4.12 -8.01 18.10
CA LEU A 5 5.03 -8.74 17.21
C LEU A 5 5.46 -7.84 16.05
N TYR A 6 4.54 -7.07 15.47
CA TYR A 6 4.80 -6.15 14.36
C TYR A 6 5.83 -5.06 14.73
N ARG A 7 5.68 -4.36 15.87
CA ARG A 7 6.65 -3.32 16.30
C ARG A 7 8.09 -3.84 16.48
N ARG A 8 8.26 -5.12 16.79
CA ARG A 8 9.60 -5.73 16.96
C ARG A 8 10.20 -6.16 15.62
N PHE A 9 9.37 -6.58 14.67
CA PHE A 9 9.80 -6.89 13.31
C PHE A 9 9.98 -5.63 12.44
N SER A 10 9.08 -4.63 12.49
CA SER A 10 9.13 -3.40 11.67
C SER A 10 10.42 -2.61 11.89
N ARG A 11 10.87 -2.43 13.15
CA ARG A 11 12.17 -1.77 13.44
C ARG A 11 13.39 -2.49 12.85
N LEU A 12 13.38 -3.82 12.88
CA LEU A 12 14.47 -4.64 12.32
C LEU A 12 14.42 -4.67 10.79
N TRP A 13 13.23 -4.52 10.21
CA TRP A 13 12.98 -4.59 8.77
C TRP A 13 13.26 -3.27 8.06
N ILE A 14 12.83 -2.12 8.62
CA ILE A 14 13.20 -0.78 8.13
C ILE A 14 14.72 -0.66 7.94
N LEU A 15 15.52 -1.13 8.91
CA LEU A 15 16.98 -1.13 8.81
C LEU A 15 17.54 -2.06 7.72
N LYS A 16 16.78 -3.09 7.32
CA LYS A 16 17.18 -4.09 6.32
C LYS A 16 16.79 -3.67 4.90
N SER A 17 15.64 -3.03 4.72
CA SER A 17 15.11 -2.57 3.42
C SER A 17 15.78 -1.27 2.95
N VAL A 18 16.30 -0.47 3.89
CA VAL A 18 17.11 0.73 3.61
C VAL A 18 18.54 0.40 3.14
N LYS A 19 18.95 -0.88 3.11
CA LYS A 19 20.33 -1.29 2.75
C LYS A 19 20.77 -0.98 1.32
N ASN A 20 19.87 -0.48 0.47
CA ASN A 20 20.23 0.06 -0.85
C ASN A 20 19.57 1.44 -1.05
N PRO A 21 20.09 2.50 -0.39
CA PRO A 21 19.51 3.84 -0.41
C PRO A 21 19.89 4.53 -1.71
N LYS A 22 19.46 4.00 -2.87
CA LYS A 22 19.83 4.59 -4.16
C LYS A 22 19.05 5.85 -4.51
N LYS A 23 18.09 6.29 -3.68
CA LYS A 23 17.23 7.44 -4.03
C LYS A 23 16.90 8.27 -2.79
N GLU A 24 17.29 9.54 -2.84
CA GLU A 24 17.03 10.56 -1.82
C GLU A 24 15.56 10.64 -1.39
N TRP A 25 14.65 10.17 -2.25
CA TRP A 25 13.20 10.18 -2.06
C TRP A 25 12.74 9.44 -0.80
N PHE A 26 13.48 8.41 -0.35
CA PHE A 26 13.16 7.70 0.89
C PHE A 26 13.28 8.57 2.15
N LYS A 27 14.06 9.66 2.09
CA LYS A 27 14.19 10.64 3.20
C LYS A 27 13.17 11.77 3.10
N GLU A 28 12.69 12.06 1.90
CA GLU A 28 11.75 13.15 1.63
C GLU A 28 10.30 12.75 1.90
N ILE A 29 9.93 11.49 1.62
CA ILE A 29 8.55 11.01 1.83
C ILE A 29 8.09 11.11 3.31
N PRO A 30 8.89 10.67 4.31
CA PRO A 30 8.51 10.83 5.71
C PRO A 30 8.28 12.31 6.07
N GLN A 31 9.15 13.20 5.60
CA GLN A 31 9.00 14.64 5.87
C GLN A 31 7.75 15.22 5.22
N TYR A 32 7.37 14.75 4.02
CA TYR A 32 6.13 15.17 3.38
C TYR A 32 4.92 14.72 4.21
N PHE A 33 4.90 13.46 4.64
CA PHE A 33 3.83 12.91 5.47
C PHE A 33 3.68 13.62 6.82
N GLU A 34 4.78 14.00 7.46
CA GLU A 34 4.75 14.75 8.73
C GLU A 34 4.30 16.21 8.56
N LYS A 35 4.68 16.87 7.46
CA LYS A 35 4.45 18.31 7.27
C LYS A 35 3.12 18.64 6.59
N ARG A 36 2.47 17.66 5.94
CA ARG A 36 1.27 17.90 5.14
C ARG A 36 0.01 17.74 6.00
N GLU A 37 -0.43 18.83 6.60
CA GLU A 37 -1.61 18.86 7.50
C GLU A 37 -2.91 18.39 6.85
N ASN A 38 -3.07 18.58 5.54
CA ASN A 38 -4.25 18.19 4.78
C ASN A 38 -4.10 16.82 4.08
N LEU A 39 -3.16 15.98 4.53
CA LEU A 39 -3.04 14.62 4.04
C LEU A 39 -4.05 13.72 4.76
N GLU A 40 -5.12 13.36 4.06
CA GLU A 40 -6.16 12.50 4.64
C GLU A 40 -5.95 11.01 4.35
N HIS A 41 -5.36 10.69 3.20
CA HIS A 41 -5.22 9.31 2.76
C HIS A 41 -4.07 9.12 1.77
N VAL A 42 -3.47 7.93 1.78
CA VAL A 42 -2.45 7.53 0.80
C VAL A 42 -2.93 6.32 -0.01
N ILE A 43 -2.77 6.39 -1.33
CA ILE A 43 -3.06 5.26 -2.22
C ILE A 43 -1.73 4.64 -2.64
N LEU A 44 -1.48 3.41 -2.20
CA LEU A 44 -0.25 2.68 -2.50
C LEU A 44 -0.47 1.75 -3.70
N PHE A 45 -0.01 2.15 -4.87
CA PHE A 45 -0.08 1.32 -6.07
C PHE A 45 1.05 0.28 -6.08
N THR A 46 0.68 -0.99 -6.20
CA THR A 46 1.61 -2.13 -6.37
C THR A 46 1.20 -2.96 -7.58
N ASP A 47 2.14 -3.64 -8.23
CA ASP A 47 1.87 -4.53 -9.37
C ASP A 47 1.38 -5.89 -8.87
N ALA A 48 0.18 -6.32 -9.27
CA ALA A 48 -0.44 -7.54 -8.78
C ALA A 48 0.33 -8.82 -9.16
N ARG A 49 1.20 -8.77 -10.18
CA ARG A 49 2.03 -9.92 -10.60
C ARG A 49 3.18 -10.20 -9.62
N HIS A 50 3.63 -9.17 -8.91
CA HIS A 50 4.68 -9.25 -7.88
C HIS A 50 4.30 -8.32 -6.73
N PRO A 51 3.23 -8.66 -5.99
CA PRO A 51 2.60 -7.75 -5.05
C PRO A 51 3.45 -7.56 -3.80
N MET A 52 3.46 -6.35 -3.26
CA MET A 52 4.15 -5.98 -2.02
C MET A 52 5.63 -6.33 -2.04
N ARG A 53 6.39 -5.71 -2.96
CA ARG A 53 7.85 -5.81 -2.93
C ARG A 53 8.40 -5.14 -1.68
N ASP A 54 9.66 -5.35 -1.39
CA ASP A 54 10.27 -4.82 -0.16
C ASP A 54 10.09 -3.32 0.05
N GLN A 55 10.03 -2.55 -1.04
CA GLN A 55 9.78 -1.12 -1.00
C GLN A 55 8.32 -0.79 -0.65
N ASP A 56 7.36 -1.53 -1.19
CA ASP A 56 5.94 -1.36 -0.92
C ASP A 56 5.62 -1.76 0.53
N VAL A 57 6.22 -2.85 1.02
CA VAL A 57 6.12 -3.28 2.42
C VAL A 57 6.66 -2.20 3.35
N GLY A 58 7.87 -1.69 3.06
CA GLY A 58 8.46 -0.61 3.87
C GLY A 58 7.62 0.68 3.87
N MET A 59 6.95 0.99 2.76
CA MET A 59 6.03 2.13 2.69
C MET A 59 4.76 1.89 3.52
N ALA A 60 4.15 0.70 3.39
CA ALA A 60 2.97 0.34 4.17
C ALA A 60 3.25 0.32 5.68
N GLU A 61 4.41 -0.21 6.09
CA GLU A 61 4.90 -0.17 7.47
C GLU A 61 5.05 1.28 7.97
N MET A 62 5.65 2.16 7.16
CA MET A 62 5.82 3.57 7.51
C MET A 62 4.47 4.30 7.66
N LEU A 63 3.53 4.09 6.73
CA LEU A 63 2.19 4.67 6.80
C LEU A 63 1.45 4.20 8.04
N PHE A 64 1.57 2.90 8.37
CA PHE A 64 1.00 2.34 9.59
C PHE A 64 1.62 2.96 10.85
N ASP A 65 2.95 3.05 10.93
CA ASP A 65 3.65 3.62 12.08
C ASP A 65 3.33 5.12 12.28
N LEU A 66 3.05 5.85 11.19
CA LEU A 66 2.62 7.25 11.20
C LEU A 66 1.10 7.44 11.42
N ASN A 67 0.33 6.36 11.56
CA ASN A 67 -1.15 6.38 11.61
C ASN A 67 -1.80 7.10 10.42
N ILE A 68 -1.18 7.03 9.24
CA ILE A 68 -1.72 7.62 8.03
C ILE A 68 -2.64 6.60 7.37
N PRO A 69 -3.94 6.90 7.17
CA PRO A 69 -4.84 6.00 6.46
C PRO A 69 -4.34 5.72 5.05
N PHE A 70 -4.36 4.46 4.64
CA PHE A 70 -3.94 4.09 3.29
C PHE A 70 -4.71 2.91 2.70
N LYS A 71 -4.77 2.87 1.37
CA LYS A 71 -5.36 1.78 0.59
C LYS A 71 -4.34 1.23 -0.39
N ILE A 72 -4.18 -0.10 -0.41
CA ILE A 72 -3.31 -0.77 -1.37
C ILE A 72 -4.09 -1.05 -2.66
N VAL A 73 -3.56 -0.60 -3.79
CA VAL A 73 -4.17 -0.81 -5.11
C VAL A 73 -3.27 -1.74 -5.94
N LEU A 74 -3.74 -2.96 -6.14
CA LEU A 74 -3.07 -4.01 -6.89
C LEU A 74 -3.36 -3.83 -8.39
N THR A 75 -2.51 -3.06 -9.06
CA THR A 75 -2.57 -2.76 -10.49
C THR A 75 -2.25 -3.97 -11.37
N LYS A 76 -2.68 -3.95 -12.64
CA LYS A 76 -2.48 -5.03 -13.62
C LYS A 76 -3.09 -6.37 -13.17
N SER A 77 -4.18 -6.30 -12.40
CA SER A 77 -4.89 -7.50 -11.91
C SER A 77 -5.52 -8.32 -13.03
N ASP A 78 -5.69 -7.75 -14.22
CA ASP A 78 -6.10 -8.42 -15.45
C ASP A 78 -5.04 -9.39 -16.00
N LYS A 79 -3.76 -9.21 -15.62
CA LYS A 79 -2.67 -10.08 -16.05
C LYS A 79 -2.51 -11.33 -15.19
N LEU A 80 -3.31 -11.47 -14.13
CA LEU A 80 -3.32 -12.66 -13.28
C LEU A 80 -4.33 -13.69 -13.80
N LYS A 81 -3.99 -14.97 -13.67
CA LYS A 81 -4.96 -16.05 -13.84
C LYS A 81 -5.90 -16.08 -12.64
N ASP A 82 -7.12 -16.59 -12.82
CA ASP A 82 -8.14 -16.62 -11.74
C ASP A 82 -7.66 -17.30 -10.46
N LYS A 83 -6.91 -18.40 -10.59
CA LYS A 83 -6.31 -19.10 -9.44
C LYS A 83 -5.33 -18.21 -8.67
N ASP A 84 -4.46 -17.51 -9.39
CA ASP A 84 -3.46 -16.63 -8.78
C ASP A 84 -4.13 -15.42 -8.13
N LYS A 85 -5.19 -14.89 -8.76
CA LYS A 85 -6.01 -13.80 -8.20
C LYS A 85 -6.70 -14.23 -6.89
N GLN A 86 -7.31 -15.41 -6.84
CA GLN A 86 -7.95 -15.93 -5.63
C GLN A 86 -6.94 -16.13 -4.49
N GLN A 87 -5.79 -16.72 -4.79
CA GLN A 87 -4.73 -16.90 -3.81
C GLN A 87 -4.21 -15.56 -3.28
N LEU A 88 -4.04 -14.58 -4.18
CA LEU A 88 -3.62 -13.23 -3.84
C LEU A 88 -4.61 -12.55 -2.89
N VAL A 89 -5.90 -12.53 -3.24
CA VAL A 89 -6.97 -11.94 -2.42
C VAL A 89 -6.97 -12.54 -1.02
N LYS A 90 -6.94 -13.87 -0.92
CA LYS A 90 -6.92 -14.55 0.38
C LYS A 90 -5.70 -14.15 1.23
N SER A 91 -4.51 -14.11 0.62
CA SER A 91 -3.30 -13.70 1.35
C SER A 91 -3.34 -12.23 1.79
N PHE A 92 -4.02 -11.37 1.04
CA PHE A 92 -4.17 -9.96 1.39
C PHE A 92 -5.22 -9.74 2.46
N GLU A 93 -6.35 -10.44 2.42
CA GLU A 93 -7.39 -10.36 3.48
C GLU A 93 -6.84 -10.73 4.86
N GLU A 94 -5.83 -11.60 4.92
CA GLU A 94 -5.16 -12.01 6.16
C GLU A 94 -4.20 -10.93 6.72
N ILE A 95 -3.66 -10.06 5.86
CA ILE A 95 -2.53 -9.17 6.21
C ILE A 95 -2.93 -7.68 6.14
N TYR A 96 -3.69 -7.29 5.12
CA TYR A 96 -4.00 -5.91 4.79
C TYR A 96 -5.52 -5.69 4.81
N PRO A 97 -6.04 -4.86 5.71
CA PRO A 97 -7.48 -4.65 5.84
C PRO A 97 -8.09 -3.86 4.68
N GLU A 98 -7.31 -2.98 4.04
CA GLU A 98 -7.78 -2.11 2.96
C GLU A 98 -6.94 -2.30 1.68
N PHE A 99 -7.47 -3.09 0.75
CA PHE A 99 -6.90 -3.24 -0.58
C PHE A 99 -7.97 -3.38 -1.67
N MET A 100 -7.59 -3.16 -2.92
CA MET A 100 -8.42 -3.46 -4.08
C MET A 100 -7.60 -3.96 -5.26
N LEU A 101 -8.19 -4.83 -6.06
CA LEU A 101 -7.69 -5.18 -7.38
C LEU A 101 -8.03 -4.06 -8.37
N PHE A 102 -7.10 -3.76 -9.25
CA PHE A 102 -7.26 -2.71 -10.24
C PHE A 102 -6.68 -3.12 -11.59
N SER A 103 -7.42 -2.81 -12.65
CA SER A 103 -6.94 -2.86 -14.03
C SER A 103 -7.27 -1.56 -14.73
N ILE A 104 -6.33 -1.03 -15.51
CA ILE A 104 -6.54 0.18 -16.30
C ILE A 104 -7.45 -0.09 -17.52
N ASP A 105 -7.47 -1.32 -18.00
CA ASP A 105 -8.32 -1.74 -19.12
C ASP A 105 -9.77 -1.99 -18.66
N ASP A 106 -10.00 -2.07 -17.34
CA ASP A 106 -11.31 -2.25 -16.74
C ASP A 106 -11.91 -0.91 -16.27
N LYS A 107 -13.02 -0.52 -16.91
CA LYS A 107 -13.76 0.71 -16.59
C LYS A 107 -14.37 0.66 -15.19
N GLU A 108 -14.75 -0.51 -14.70
CA GLU A 108 -15.34 -0.66 -13.36
C GLU A 108 -14.30 -0.38 -12.27
N SER A 109 -13.09 -0.90 -12.41
CA SER A 109 -11.95 -0.60 -11.55
C SER A 109 -11.67 0.90 -11.44
N ILE A 110 -11.67 1.61 -12.57
CA ILE A 110 -11.46 3.07 -12.61
C ILE A 110 -12.60 3.80 -11.90
N ALA A 111 -13.85 3.44 -12.19
CA ALA A 111 -15.00 4.06 -11.55
C ALA A 111 -15.03 3.81 -10.03
N SER A 112 -14.66 2.61 -9.59
CA SER A 112 -14.57 2.24 -8.18
C SER A 112 -13.52 3.07 -7.43
N LEU A 113 -12.30 3.17 -7.99
CA LEU A 113 -11.25 4.00 -7.41
C LEU A 113 -11.63 5.49 -7.40
N GLY A 114 -12.24 5.98 -8.47
CA GLY A 114 -12.73 7.36 -8.54
C GLY A 114 -13.82 7.66 -7.50
N LYS A 115 -14.78 6.75 -7.30
CA LYS A 115 -15.77 6.85 -6.22
C LYS A 115 -15.13 6.88 -4.85
N PHE A 116 -14.12 6.04 -4.61
CA PHE A 116 -13.38 6.03 -3.36
C PHE A 116 -12.69 7.38 -3.10
N ILE A 117 -11.93 7.90 -4.07
CA ILE A 117 -11.24 9.19 -3.95
C ILE A 117 -12.23 10.33 -3.73
N ASN A 118 -13.33 10.38 -4.49
CA ASN A 118 -14.34 11.40 -4.32
C ASN A 118 -14.99 11.33 -2.93
N GLY A 119 -15.18 10.12 -2.39
CA GLY A 119 -15.69 9.93 -1.04
C GLY A 119 -14.76 10.50 0.04
N LEU A 120 -13.44 10.43 -0.17
CA LEU A 120 -12.46 11.07 0.72
C LEU A 120 -12.55 12.59 0.63
N LEU A 121 -12.59 13.14 -0.59
CA LEU A 121 -12.58 14.59 -0.82
C LEU A 121 -13.91 15.30 -0.53
N SER A 122 -14.99 14.56 -0.30
CA SER A 122 -16.33 15.14 -0.05
C SER A 122 -16.62 15.35 1.44
N ASN A 123 -15.71 15.01 2.34
CA ASN A 123 -15.76 15.36 3.76
C ASN A 123 -15.25 16.78 4.00
#